data_AF-A0A351X4P8-F1
#
_entry.id   AF-A0A351X4P8-F1
#
_cell.length_a   1.000
_cell.length_b   1.000
_cell.length_c   1.000
_cell.angle_alpha   90.00
_cell.angle_beta   90.00
_cell.angle_gamma   90.00
#
_symmetry.space_group_name_H-M   'P 1'
#
loop_
_entity.id
_entity.type
_entity.pdbx_description
1 polymer ?
#
loop_
_entity_poly.entity_id
_entity_poly.type
_entity_poly.pdbx_seq_one_letter_code
_entity_poly.pdbx_strand_id
1 'polypeptide(L)' 'MNEKQITQIVEQFSRKSEPLEGNVKVMRVPDYKTVYVEHIGEVGRSITLSEYKVDGKIYWAGYSSRSDTVFVSQASRD' A
#
# COMPACT_ATOMS: atom_id res chain seq x y z
N MET A 1 10.08 7.23 -2.86
CA MET A 1 9.69 6.19 -1.90
C MET A 1 10.70 5.06 -1.95
N ASN A 2 11.24 4.63 -0.81
CA ASN A 2 12.11 3.46 -0.69
C ASN A 2 11.44 2.36 0.16
N GLU A 3 12.03 1.17 0.18
CA GLU A 3 11.47 0.01 0.90
C GLU A 3 11.26 0.30 2.39
N LYS A 4 12.23 0.93 3.06
CA LYS A 4 12.13 1.29 4.50
C LYS A 4 10.94 2.21 4.77
N GLN A 5 10.70 3.20 3.92
CA GLN A 5 9.56 4.10 4.03
C GLN A 5 8.24 3.35 3.83
N ILE A 6 8.15 2.43 2.85
CA ILE A 6 6.94 1.63 2.64
C ILE A 6 6.69 0.71 3.84
N THR A 7 7.72 0.08 4.41
CA THR A 7 7.59 -0.75 5.61
C THR A 7 6.97 0.04 6.76
N GLN A 8 7.44 1.25 7.04
CA GLN A 8 6.88 2.12 8.09
C GLN A 8 5.40 2.45 7.83
N ILE A 9 5.04 2.70 6.57
CA ILE A 9 3.66 2.98 6.17
C ILE A 9 2.76 1.75 6.37
N VAL A 10 3.23 0.56 5.99
CA VAL A 10 2.47 -0.69 6.19
C VAL A 10 2.32 -1.00 7.69
N GLU A 11 3.35 -0.73 8.51
CA GLU A 11 3.27 -0.86 9.97
C GLU A 11 2.20 0.06 10.57
N GLN A 12 2.18 1.34 10.17
CA GLN A 12 1.17 2.30 10.62
C GLN A 12 -0.24 1.89 10.17
N PHE A 13 -0.37 1.47 8.91
CA PHE A 13 -1.61 0.99 8.34
C PHE A 13 -2.16 -0.24 9.11
N SER A 14 -1.29 -1.23 9.38
CA SER A 14 -1.63 -2.45 10.12
C SER A 14 -2.17 -2.12 11.52
N ARG A 15 -1.55 -1.16 12.20
CA ARG A 15 -1.87 -0.78 13.58
C ARG A 15 -3.02 0.23 13.68
N LYS A 16 -3.66 0.61 12.56
CA LYS A 16 -4.69 1.67 12.48
C LYS A 16 -4.26 2.97 13.16
N SER A 17 -2.97 3.27 13.16
CA SER A 17 -2.47 4.55 13.68
C SER A 17 -2.85 5.67 12.71
N GLU A 18 -3.19 6.85 13.22
CA GLU A 18 -3.39 8.02 12.38
C GLU A 18 -2.12 8.28 11.56
N PRO A 19 -2.25 8.61 10.26
CA PRO A 19 -1.09 9.01 9.47
C PRO A 19 -0.46 10.25 10.12
N LEU A 20 0.85 10.22 10.34
CA LEU A 20 1.59 11.41 10.75
C LEU A 20 1.42 12.49 9.67
N GLU A 21 1.15 13.73 10.07
CA GLU A 21 1.05 14.86 9.14
C GLU A 21 2.28 14.91 8.21
N GLY A 22 2.04 15.04 6.90
CA GLY A 22 3.09 15.05 5.88
C GLY A 22 3.45 13.71 5.25
N ASN A 23 2.78 12.61 5.62
CA ASN A 23 2.96 11.31 4.96
C ASN A 23 2.22 11.21 3.61
N VAL A 24 2.79 10.41 2.71
CA VAL A 24 2.19 9.97 1.43
C VAL A 24 0.77 9.44 1.62
N LYS A 25 -0.09 9.61 0.60
CA LYS A 25 -1.46 9.06 0.64
C LYS A 25 -1.40 7.54 0.75
N VAL A 26 -2.21 6.93 1.61
CA VAL A 26 -2.34 5.47 1.72
C VAL A 26 -3.73 5.05 1.32
N MET A 27 -3.84 4.05 0.44
CA MET A 27 -5.13 3.55 -0.04
C MET A 27 -5.19 2.03 0.12
N ARG A 28 -6.19 1.56 0.87
CA ARG A 28 -6.51 0.13 0.91
C ARG A 28 -7.15 -0.28 -0.42
N VAL A 29 -6.61 -1.32 -1.04
CA VAL A 29 -7.21 -1.98 -2.20
C VAL A 29 -7.84 -3.31 -1.76
N PRO A 30 -8.63 -3.99 -2.61
CA PRO A 30 -9.19 -5.30 -2.25
C PRO A 30 -8.11 -6.27 -1.77
N ASP A 31 -8.46 -7.13 -0.82
CA ASP A 31 -7.53 -8.12 -0.29
C ASP A 31 -7.10 -9.14 -1.36
N TYR A 32 -5.99 -9.83 -1.11
CA TYR A 32 -5.37 -10.82 -2.00
C TYR A 32 -4.94 -10.27 -3.37
N LYS A 33 -4.65 -8.96 -3.46
CA LYS A 33 -4.07 -8.36 -4.66
C LYS A 33 -2.56 -8.28 -4.52
N THR A 34 -1.85 -8.81 -5.52
CA THR A 34 -0.41 -8.64 -5.74
C THR A 34 -0.12 -7.66 -6.88
N VAL A 35 -1.16 -7.29 -7.64
CA VAL A 35 -1.16 -6.27 -8.68
C VAL A 35 -2.43 -5.44 -8.54
N TYR A 36 -2.31 -4.13 -8.67
CA TYR A 36 -3.44 -3.20 -8.67
C TYR A 36 -3.41 -2.34 -9.93
N VAL A 37 -4.58 -2.07 -10.53
CA VAL A 37 -4.68 -1.12 -11.65
C VAL A 37 -5.06 0.24 -11.08
N GLU A 38 -4.09 1.15 -11.09
CA GLU A 38 -4.34 2.55 -10.79
C GLU A 38 -4.94 3.24 -12.01
N HIS A 39 -6.02 3.99 -11.81
CA HIS A 39 -6.66 4.80 -12.84
C HIS A 39 -6.39 6.29 -12.58
N ILE A 40 -5.82 6.97 -13.57
CA ILE A 40 -5.60 8.42 -13.58
C ILE A 40 -6.21 8.98 -14.86
N GLY A 41 -7.37 9.64 -14.74
CA GLY A 41 -8.20 9.97 -15.90
C GLY A 41 -8.62 8.70 -16.64
N GLU A 42 -8.40 8.65 -17.95
CA GLU A 42 -8.72 7.49 -18.80
C GLU A 42 -7.59 6.45 -18.88
N VAL A 43 -6.45 6.71 -18.23
CA VAL A 43 -5.27 5.84 -18.31
C VAL A 43 -5.24 4.88 -17.10
N GLY A 44 -5.21 3.58 -17.38
CA GLY A 44 -4.95 2.53 -16.40
C GLY A 44 -3.48 2.10 -16.41
N ARG A 45 -2.88 1.91 -15.23
CA ARG A 45 -1.53 1.36 -15.08
C ARG A 45 -1.50 0.28 -14.02
N SER A 46 -0.89 -0.85 -14.33
CA SER A 46 -0.58 -1.89 -13.35
C SER A 46 0.54 -1.46 -12.41
N ILE A 47 0.31 -1.59 -11.11
CA ILE A 47 1.28 -1.46 -10.03
C ILE A 47 1.47 -2.83 -9.42
N THR A 48 2.69 -3.34 -9.47
CA THR A 48 3.07 -4.54 -8.73
C THR A 48 3.25 -4.21 -7.26
N LEU A 49 2.70 -5.04 -6.40
CA LEU A 49 2.78 -4.92 -4.95
C LEU A 49 3.80 -5.93 -4.42
N SER A 50 4.71 -5.47 -3.57
CA SER A 50 5.71 -6.30 -2.90
C SER A 50 5.16 -6.82 -1.56
N GLU A 51 5.65 -7.98 -1.11
CA GLU A 51 5.27 -8.57 0.17
C GLU A 51 5.90 -7.80 1.35
N TYR A 52 5.13 -7.54 2.40
CA TYR A 52 5.56 -6.98 3.67
C TYR A 52 4.97 -7.79 4.82
N LYS A 53 5.81 -8.19 5.78
CA LYS A 53 5.39 -8.92 6.99
C LYS A 53 5.39 -7.97 8.18
N VAL A 54 4.23 -7.79 8.80
CA VAL A 54 4.03 -6.88 9.92
C VAL A 54 3.19 -7.58 10.99
N ASP A 55 3.70 -7.64 12.22
CA ASP A 55 2.99 -8.18 13.39
C ASP A 55 2.38 -9.58 13.14
N GLY A 56 3.08 -10.43 12.37
CA GLY A 56 2.63 -11.79 12.02
C GLY A 56 1.63 -11.87 10.86
N LYS A 57 1.20 -10.73 10.30
CA LYS A 57 0.32 -10.64 9.13
C LYS A 57 1.12 -10.32 7.86
N ILE A 58 0.60 -10.74 6.71
CA ILE A 58 1.18 -10.45 5.40
C ILE A 58 0.34 -9.36 4.71
N TYR A 59 1.03 -8.36 4.19
CA TYR A 59 0.50 -7.28 3.37
C TYR A 59 1.23 -7.23 2.03
N TRP A 60 0.56 -6.73 1.01
CA TRP A 60 1.12 -6.41 -0.29
C TRP A 60 1.04 -4.91 -0.49
N ALA A 61 2.16 -4.24 -0.75
CA ALA A 61 2.18 -2.80 -0.94
C ALA A 61 3.04 -2.33 -2.10
N GLY A 62 2.63 -1.22 -2.71
CA GLY A 62 3.35 -0.61 -3.84
C GLY A 62 3.06 0.88 -3.93
N TYR A 63 4.08 1.64 -4.32
CA TYR A 63 4.01 3.09 -4.43
C TYR A 63 3.80 3.54 -5.87
N SER A 64 2.86 4.46 -6.09
CA SER A 64 2.74 5.24 -7.32
C SER A 64 3.29 6.63 -7.10
N SER A 65 4.34 6.99 -7.86
CA SER A 65 4.84 8.36 -7.93
C SER A 65 3.92 9.33 -8.68
N ARG A 66 2.92 8.82 -9.41
CA ARG A 66 2.00 9.68 -10.18
C ARG A 66 0.90 10.28 -9.31
N SER A 67 0.35 9.49 -8.40
CA SER A 67 -0.70 9.90 -7.46
C SER A 67 -0.17 10.16 -6.05
N ASP A 68 1.15 10.01 -5.86
CA ASP A 68 1.80 10.01 -4.55
C ASP A 68 1.04 9.15 -3.54
N THR A 69 0.76 7.90 -3.92
CA THR A 69 -0.09 6.97 -3.14
C THR A 69 0.61 5.62 -2.95
N VAL A 70 0.57 5.11 -1.71
CA VAL A 70 0.89 3.71 -1.38
C VAL A 70 -0.41 2.92 -1.36
N PHE A 71 -0.51 1.93 -2.25
CA PHE A 71 -1.62 0.99 -2.28
C PHE A 71 -1.28 -0.20 -1.39
N VAL A 72 -2.21 -0.62 -0.52
CA VAL A 72 -2.01 -1.72 0.42
C VAL A 72 -3.15 -2.73 0.30
N SER A 73 -2.80 -4.00 0.12
CA SER A 73 -3.71 -5.16 0.14
C SER A 73 -3.32 -6.09 1.28
N GLN A 74 -4.28 -6.59 2.05
CA GLN A 74 -4.01 -7.64 3.04
C GLN A 74 -3.98 -9.02 2.36
N ALA A 75 -3.16 -9.95 2.85
CA ALA A 75 -3.12 -11.32 2.38
C ALA A 75 -4.03 -12.28 3.19
N SER A 76 -4.89 -11.75 4.05
CA SER A 76 -5.86 -12.50 4.85
C SER A 76 -7.21 -11.76 4.94
N ARG A 77 -8.30 -12.53 5.04
CA ARG A 77 -9.55 -12.10 5.66
C ARG A 77 -9.43 -12.46 7.14
N ASP A 78 -9.32 -11.46 8.00
CA ASP A 78 -9.69 -11.63 9.41
C ASP A 78 -11.22 -11.78 9.51
#